data_AF-A0A243PCI9-F1
#
_entry.id   AF-A0A243PCI9-F1
#
_cell.length_a   1.000
_cell.length_b   1.000
_cell.length_c   1.000
_cell.angle_alpha   90.00
_cell.angle_beta   90.00
_cell.angle_gamma   90.00
#
_symmetry.space_group_name_H-M   'P 1'
#
loop_
_entity.id
_entity.type
_entity.pdbx_description
1 polymer ?
#
loop_
_entity_poly.entity_id
_entity_poly.type
_entity_poly.pdbx_seq_one_letter_code
_entity_poly.pdbx_strand_id
1 'polypeptide(L)'
;MAAALPLVFPAPLIAQAVPKALISGRCQYSDRVAQYRHETTLILCDTASIDRESTTATLDFSQRSWGSTARFSGVMADDQMTVSHLTLRNGSALAESGTCQLFYHDNGHISAISCLAKAGSRSVAANFVPSHL
;
A
#
# COMPACT_ATOMS: atom_id res chain seq x y z
N MET A 1 -8.48 -45.34 -46.32
CA MET A 1 -8.96 -43.99 -45.97
C MET A 1 -8.48 -43.70 -44.55
N ALA A 2 -7.49 -42.83 -44.38
CA ALA A 2 -6.92 -42.48 -43.07
C ALA A 2 -7.52 -41.14 -42.62
N ALA A 3 -8.16 -41.12 -41.45
CA ALA A 3 -8.76 -39.93 -40.86
C ALA A 3 -7.72 -39.23 -39.97
N ALA A 4 -7.44 -37.96 -40.26
CA ALA A 4 -6.58 -37.10 -39.46
C ALA A 4 -7.43 -36.37 -38.39
N LEU A 5 -7.07 -36.53 -37.13
CA LEU A 5 -7.67 -35.81 -35.99
C LEU A 5 -6.86 -34.54 -35.70
N PRO A 6 -7.49 -33.36 -35.55
CA PRO A 6 -6.78 -32.13 -35.22
C PRO A 6 -6.47 -32.06 -33.72
N LEU A 7 -5.22 -31.73 -33.40
CA LEU A 7 -4.78 -31.40 -32.04
C LEU A 7 -5.18 -29.94 -31.74
N VAL A 8 -6.05 -29.75 -30.75
CA VAL A 8 -6.38 -28.42 -30.21
C VAL A 8 -5.40 -28.11 -29.09
N PHE A 9 -4.56 -27.09 -29.27
CA PHE A 9 -3.67 -26.59 -28.21
C PHE A 9 -4.46 -25.71 -27.23
N PRO A 10 -4.31 -25.87 -25.91
CA PRO A 10 -4.90 -24.97 -24.93
C PRO A 10 -4.14 -23.63 -24.95
N ALA A 11 -4.85 -22.52 -25.10
CA ALA A 11 -4.26 -21.19 -24.99
C ALA A 11 -3.76 -20.94 -23.55
N PRO A 12 -2.57 -20.33 -23.37
CA PRO A 12 -2.10 -19.97 -22.04
C PRO A 12 -3.01 -18.90 -21.43
N LEU A 13 -3.45 -19.12 -20.19
CA LEU A 13 -4.10 -18.11 -19.37
C LEU A 13 -3.13 -16.93 -19.22
N ILE A 14 -3.41 -15.82 -19.89
CA ILE A 14 -2.75 -14.55 -19.62
C ILE A 14 -3.20 -14.15 -18.21
N ALA A 15 -2.32 -14.33 -17.23
CA ALA A 15 -2.48 -13.71 -15.92
C ALA A 15 -2.49 -12.19 -16.14
N GLN A 16 -3.68 -11.60 -16.16
CA GLN A 16 -3.82 -10.15 -16.21
C GLN A 16 -3.30 -9.62 -14.88
N ALA A 17 -2.08 -9.08 -14.88
CA ALA A 17 -1.56 -8.37 -13.71
C ALA A 17 -2.54 -7.26 -13.36
N VAL A 18 -3.13 -7.34 -12.16
CA VAL A 18 -4.08 -6.35 -11.68
C VAL A 18 -3.38 -4.98 -11.67
N PRO A 19 -3.95 -3.94 -12.29
CA PRO A 19 -3.27 -2.65 -12.38
C PRO A 19 -3.08 -2.07 -10.97
N LYS A 20 -1.81 -1.93 -10.57
CA LYS A 20 -1.39 -1.20 -9.38
C LYS A 20 -1.84 0.26 -9.50
N ALA A 21 -2.75 0.68 -8.62
CA ALA A 21 -3.25 2.05 -8.63
C ALA A 21 -2.16 2.99 -8.08
N LEU A 22 -1.67 3.92 -8.90
CA LEU A 22 -0.72 4.95 -8.50
C LEU A 22 -1.47 6.27 -8.25
N ILE A 23 -1.28 6.85 -7.06
CA ILE A 23 -2.02 8.03 -6.60
C ILE A 23 -1.02 9.14 -6.28
N SER A 24 -1.20 10.31 -6.90
CA SER A 24 -0.42 11.51 -6.59
C SER A 24 -0.98 12.23 -5.37
N GLY A 25 -0.12 12.73 -4.49
CA GLY A 25 -0.55 13.40 -3.27
C GLY A 25 0.62 13.81 -2.40
N ARG A 26 0.42 13.74 -1.08
CA ARG A 26 1.52 13.91 -0.11
C ARG A 26 1.19 13.29 1.23
N CYS A 27 2.23 12.83 1.92
CA CYS A 27 2.16 12.52 3.34
C CYS A 27 2.03 13.83 4.14
N GLN A 28 1.00 13.92 5.01
CA GLN A 28 0.71 15.10 5.82
C GLN A 28 0.41 14.69 7.26
N TYR A 29 0.84 15.50 8.22
CA TYR A 29 0.58 15.28 9.64
C TYR A 29 0.16 16.60 10.27
N SER A 30 -0.83 16.55 11.17
CA SER A 30 -1.19 17.71 11.97
C SER A 30 -0.11 18.01 13.01
N ASP A 31 -0.09 19.24 13.53
CA ASP A 31 0.87 19.64 14.56
C ASP A 31 0.81 18.74 15.80
N ARG A 32 -0.39 18.28 16.17
CA ARG A 32 -0.59 17.33 17.27
C ARG A 32 0.16 16.01 17.03
N VAL A 33 0.11 15.47 15.81
CA VAL A 33 0.82 14.22 15.49
C VAL A 33 2.32 14.47 15.37
N ALA A 34 2.72 15.62 14.83
CA ALA A 34 4.13 16.01 14.67
C ALA A 34 4.89 16.11 16.01
N GLN A 35 4.19 16.36 17.12
CA GLN A 35 4.78 16.35 18.47
C GLN A 35 5.37 15.00 18.86
N TYR A 36 4.82 13.89 18.36
CA TYR A 36 5.26 12.53 18.68
C TYR A 36 6.41 12.01 17.79
N ARG A 37 7.02 12.88 16.96
CA ARG A 37 8.09 12.50 16.02
C ARG A 37 9.34 11.87 16.66
N HIS A 38 9.53 12.04 17.97
CA HIS A 38 10.63 11.43 18.70
C HIS A 38 10.40 9.93 18.98
N GLU A 39 9.14 9.50 19.00
CA GLU A 39 8.70 8.13 19.26
C GLU A 39 8.16 7.45 17.99
N THR A 40 7.71 8.25 17.02
CA THR A 40 7.11 7.80 15.76
C THR A 40 7.87 8.33 14.56
N THR A 41 8.33 7.44 13.70
CA THR A 41 8.85 7.80 12.37
C THR A 41 7.69 8.24 11.48
N LEU A 42 7.69 9.51 11.10
CA LEU A 42 6.70 10.08 10.17
C LEU A 42 7.24 9.97 8.74
N ILE A 43 6.56 9.22 7.90
CA ILE A 43 6.96 8.99 6.51
C ILE A 43 6.72 10.25 5.66
N LEU A 44 7.70 10.59 4.83
CA LEU A 44 7.57 11.63 3.82
C LEU A 44 7.36 10.97 2.46
N CYS A 45 6.31 11.36 1.76
CA CYS A 45 5.93 10.77 0.49
C CYS A 45 5.17 11.80 -0.37
N ASP A 46 5.21 11.63 -1.69
CA ASP A 46 4.44 12.41 -2.67
C ASP A 46 3.57 11.53 -3.59
N THR A 47 3.70 10.21 -3.43
CA THR A 47 3.01 9.21 -4.23
C THR A 47 2.67 8.02 -3.35
N ALA A 48 1.45 7.50 -3.47
CA ALA A 48 1.03 6.26 -2.85
C ALA A 48 0.63 5.26 -3.93
N SER A 49 0.77 3.99 -3.63
CA SER A 49 0.23 2.94 -4.48
C SER A 49 -0.39 1.82 -3.68
N ILE A 50 -1.44 1.26 -4.27
CA ILE A 50 -2.24 0.21 -3.68
C ILE A 50 -2.18 -0.99 -4.61
N ASP A 51 -1.66 -2.09 -4.08
CA ASP A 51 -1.68 -3.39 -4.73
C ASP A 51 -2.58 -4.29 -3.88
N ARG A 52 -3.69 -4.76 -4.45
CA ARG A 52 -4.67 -5.60 -3.76
C ARG A 52 -4.69 -6.95 -4.46
N GLU A 53 -4.48 -7.99 -3.67
CA GLU A 53 -4.76 -9.38 -4.03
C GLU A 53 -6.07 -9.81 -3.36
N SER A 54 -6.43 -11.09 -3.46
CA SER A 54 -7.74 -11.59 -3.00
C SER A 54 -8.03 -11.30 -1.52
N THR A 55 -7.04 -11.44 -0.64
CA THR A 55 -7.20 -11.22 0.82
C THR A 55 -6.09 -10.37 1.43
N THR A 56 -5.06 -10.05 0.66
CA THR A 56 -3.91 -9.28 1.09
C THR A 56 -3.83 -7.97 0.32
N ALA A 57 -3.19 -6.98 0.92
CA ALA A 57 -2.87 -5.75 0.24
C ALA A 57 -1.46 -5.28 0.59
N THR A 58 -0.91 -4.48 -0.31
CA THR A 58 0.33 -3.74 -0.12
C THR A 58 0.07 -2.27 -0.40
N LEU A 59 0.38 -1.43 0.58
CA LEU A 59 0.34 0.02 0.51
C LEU A 59 1.79 0.53 0.49
N ASP A 60 2.21 1.09 -0.63
CA ASP A 60 3.58 1.60 -0.82
C ASP A 60 3.58 3.12 -0.95
N PHE A 61 4.22 3.77 0.01
CA PHE A 61 4.40 5.22 0.08
C PHE A 61 5.80 5.57 -0.43
N SER A 62 5.85 6.44 -1.43
CA SER A 62 7.06 6.73 -2.17
C SER A 62 7.25 8.22 -2.41
N GLN A 63 8.48 8.59 -2.71
CA GLN A 63 8.83 9.90 -3.26
C GLN A 63 9.26 9.72 -4.70
N ARG A 64 8.78 10.54 -5.64
CA ARG A 64 9.12 10.43 -7.07
C ARG A 64 10.62 10.42 -7.34
N SER A 65 11.40 11.16 -6.57
CA SER A 65 12.85 11.23 -6.72
C SER A 65 13.62 10.06 -6.10
N TRP A 66 13.06 9.40 -5.07
CA TRP A 66 13.80 8.47 -4.20
C TRP A 66 13.20 7.06 -4.14
N GLY A 67 12.04 6.83 -4.75
CA GLY A 67 11.34 5.57 -4.73
C GLY A 67 10.62 5.28 -3.40
N SER A 68 10.44 3.99 -3.10
CA SER A 68 9.70 3.53 -1.91
C SER A 68 10.38 3.99 -0.62
N THR A 69 9.57 4.55 0.28
CA THR A 69 10.01 5.05 1.60
C THR A 69 9.52 4.14 2.72
N ALA A 70 8.27 3.69 2.62
CA ALA A 70 7.66 2.71 3.50
C ALA A 70 6.62 1.90 2.74
N ARG A 71 6.64 0.58 2.94
CA ARG A 71 5.69 -0.37 2.37
C ARG A 71 5.05 -1.16 3.49
N PHE A 72 3.73 -1.07 3.61
CA PHE A 72 2.93 -1.81 4.56
C PHE A 72 2.20 -2.92 3.80
N SER A 73 2.24 -4.14 4.31
CA SER A 73 1.46 -5.24 3.75
C SER A 73 0.80 -6.06 4.84
N GLY A 74 -0.32 -6.68 4.48
CA GLY A 74 -1.18 -7.35 5.44
C GLY A 74 -2.47 -7.87 4.85
N VAL A 75 -3.35 -8.34 5.73
CA VAL A 75 -4.68 -8.84 5.36
C VAL A 75 -5.63 -7.65 5.28
N MET A 76 -6.36 -7.53 4.17
CA MET A 76 -7.36 -6.49 3.96
C MET A 76 -8.76 -7.04 4.28
N ALA A 77 -9.50 -6.33 5.12
CA ALA A 77 -10.92 -6.53 5.36
C ALA A 77 -11.63 -5.20 5.08
N ASP A 78 -12.45 -5.17 4.03
CA ASP A 78 -13.05 -3.96 3.49
C ASP A 78 -12.00 -2.88 3.20
N ASP A 79 -12.01 -1.80 3.99
CA ASP A 79 -11.12 -0.65 3.86
C ASP A 79 -10.04 -0.60 4.94
N GLN A 80 -10.00 -1.60 5.82
CA GLN A 80 -9.02 -1.71 6.88
C GLN A 80 -8.06 -2.88 6.60
N MET A 81 -6.76 -2.60 6.61
CA MET A 81 -5.72 -3.60 6.53
C MET A 81 -5.12 -3.84 7.92
N THR A 82 -5.06 -5.09 8.35
CA THR A 82 -4.23 -5.50 9.49
C THR A 82 -2.81 -5.75 8.98
N VAL A 83 -1.87 -4.90 9.40
CA VAL A 83 -0.47 -4.93 8.94
C VAL A 83 0.24 -6.12 9.57
N SER A 84 0.82 -6.98 8.74
CA SER A 84 1.70 -8.07 9.16
C SER A 84 3.17 -7.80 8.83
N HIS A 85 3.43 -6.96 7.83
CA HIS A 85 4.79 -6.62 7.42
C HIS A 85 4.90 -5.13 7.11
N LEU A 86 6.01 -4.54 7.53
CA LEU A 86 6.41 -3.19 7.18
C LEU A 86 7.86 -3.23 6.69
N THR A 87 8.11 -2.75 5.49
CA THR A 87 9.45 -2.55 4.93
C THR A 87 9.74 -1.06 4.83
N LEU A 88 10.82 -0.62 5.47
CA LEU A 88 11.33 0.75 5.34
C LEU A 88 12.46 0.81 4.30
N ARG A 89 12.73 2.00 3.75
CA ARG A 89 13.80 2.22 2.76
C ARG A 89 15.18 1.67 3.17
N ASN A 90 15.50 1.69 4.46
CA ASN A 90 16.76 1.16 4.99
C ASN A 90 16.80 -0.38 5.08
N GLY A 91 15.80 -1.08 4.55
CA GLY A 91 15.70 -2.54 4.59
C GLY A 91 15.18 -3.11 5.91
N SER A 92 14.78 -2.27 6.87
CA SER A 92 14.20 -2.75 8.13
C SER A 92 12.81 -3.33 7.86
N ALA A 93 12.63 -4.62 8.16
CA ALA A 93 11.37 -5.35 8.04
C ALA A 93 10.83 -5.68 9.45
N LEU A 94 9.79 -4.97 9.90
CA LEU A 94 9.32 -5.07 11.29
C LEU A 94 7.85 -4.64 11.40
N ALA A 95 6.93 -5.57 11.61
CA ALA A 95 5.64 -5.25 12.22
C ALA A 95 5.12 -6.46 13.02
N GLU A 96 4.90 -6.29 14.32
CA GLU A 96 4.19 -7.29 15.16
C GLU A 96 2.70 -6.94 15.30
N SER A 97 2.33 -5.67 15.07
CA SER A 97 0.94 -5.20 14.97
C SER A 97 0.89 -3.82 14.30
N GLY A 98 -0.19 -3.57 13.58
CA GLY A 98 -0.45 -2.28 12.95
C GLY A 98 -1.73 -2.33 12.13
N THR A 99 -2.20 -1.15 11.73
CA THR A 99 -3.37 -1.02 10.87
C THR A 99 -3.13 0.02 9.80
N CYS A 100 -3.76 -0.19 8.65
CA CYS A 100 -3.98 0.86 7.68
C CYS A 100 -5.47 1.01 7.42
N GLN A 101 -5.93 2.24 7.27
CA GLN A 101 -7.31 2.56 6.91
C GLN A 101 -7.30 3.36 5.62
N LEU A 102 -8.13 2.95 4.67
CA LEU A 102 -8.46 3.72 3.49
C LEU A 102 -9.75 4.49 3.78
N PHE A 103 -9.72 5.78 3.47
CA PHE A 103 -10.88 6.66 3.58
C PHE A 103 -11.30 7.06 2.18
N TYR A 104 -12.61 7.20 1.98
CA TYR A 104 -13.20 7.55 0.70
C TYR A 104 -14.09 8.77 0.85
N HIS A 105 -14.23 9.51 -0.24
CA HIS A 105 -15.30 10.48 -0.44
C HIS A 105 -16.59 9.75 -0.85
N ASP A 106 -17.72 10.46 -0.79
CA ASP A 106 -19.04 9.92 -1.18
C ASP A 106 -19.10 9.45 -2.64
N ASN A 107 -18.18 9.93 -3.49
CA ASN A 107 -18.05 9.53 -4.89
C ASN A 107 -17.18 8.27 -5.09
N GLY A 108 -16.74 7.61 -4.02
CA GLY A 108 -15.93 6.38 -4.07
C GLY A 108 -14.44 6.60 -4.36
N HIS A 109 -13.97 7.85 -4.48
CA HIS A 109 -12.54 8.15 -4.58
C HIS A 109 -11.88 8.16 -3.22
N ILE A 110 -10.62 7.71 -3.14
CA ILE A 110 -9.83 7.76 -1.90
C ILE A 110 -9.65 9.23 -1.49
N SER A 111 -9.98 9.54 -0.24
CA SER A 111 -9.80 10.84 0.39
C SER A 111 -8.54 10.88 1.27
N ALA A 112 -8.16 9.75 1.86
CA ALA A 112 -6.93 9.60 2.62
C ALA A 112 -6.54 8.11 2.78
N ILE A 113 -5.27 7.87 3.05
CA ILE A 113 -4.75 6.57 3.49
C ILE A 113 -3.94 6.80 4.75
N SER A 114 -4.33 6.19 5.86
CA SER A 114 -3.62 6.32 7.13
C SER A 114 -3.12 4.95 7.60
N CYS A 115 -1.81 4.81 7.75
CA CYS A 115 -1.14 3.63 8.26
C CYS A 115 -0.40 3.96 9.56
N LEU A 116 -0.48 3.06 10.53
CA LEU A 116 0.30 3.08 11.75
C LEU A 116 0.73 1.64 12.10
N ALA A 117 2.02 1.41 12.26
CA ALA A 117 2.55 0.12 12.68
C ALA A 117 3.66 0.28 13.71
N LYS A 118 3.83 -0.71 14.58
CA LYS A 118 4.93 -0.75 15.54
C LYS A 118 6.08 -1.59 14.98
N ALA A 119 7.27 -1.01 14.93
CA ALA A 119 8.50 -1.61 14.45
C ALA A 119 9.58 -1.54 15.54
N GLY A 120 9.72 -2.61 16.33
CA GLY A 120 10.61 -2.63 17.49
C GLY A 120 10.22 -1.58 18.53
N SER A 121 11.15 -0.68 18.87
CA SER A 121 10.93 0.38 19.88
C SER A 121 10.18 1.60 19.36
N ARG A 122 9.94 1.72 18.05
CA ARG A 122 9.31 2.90 17.45
C ARG A 122 8.04 2.55 16.69
N SER A 123 7.15 3.52 16.59
CA SER A 123 6.02 3.47 15.67
C SER A 123 6.41 4.07 14.33
N VAL A 124 5.72 3.68 13.27
CA VAL A 124 5.87 4.26 11.93
C VAL A 124 4.48 4.65 11.45
N ALA A 125 4.33 5.91 11.05
CA ALA A 125 3.07 6.45 10.57
C ALA A 125 3.22 6.97 9.14
N ALA A 126 2.27 6.63 8.26
CA ALA A 126 2.12 7.19 6.92
C ALA A 126 0.68 7.68 6.77
N ASN A 127 0.48 9.00 6.69
CA ASN A 127 -0.84 9.59 6.48
C ASN A 127 -0.84 10.36 5.16
N PHE A 128 -1.36 9.73 4.11
CA PHE A 128 -1.35 10.25 2.75
C PHE A 128 -2.69 10.89 2.41
N VAL A 129 -2.63 12.08 1.81
CA VAL A 129 -3.78 12.79 1.27
C VAL A 129 -3.53 12.96 -0.24
N PRO A 130 -4.40 12.41 -1.11
CA PRO A 130 -4.33 12.63 -2.54
C PRO A 130 -4.39 14.13 -2.87
N SER A 131 -3.63 14.54 -3.88
CA SER A 131 -3.81 15.86 -4.47
C SER A 131 -4.98 15.76 -5.44
N HIS A 132 -5.98 16.63 -5.31
CA HIS A 132 -7.02 16.75 -6.33
C HIS A 132 -6.36 17.05 -7.68
N LEU A 133 -6.65 16.22 -8.69
CA LEU A 133 -6.51 16.58 -10.10
C LEU A 133 -7.82 17.20 -10.56
#